data_AF-A0A317UWT1-F1
#
_entry.id   AF-A0A317UWT1-F1
#
_cell.length_a   1.000
_cell.length_b   1.000
_cell.length_c   1.000
_cell.angle_alpha   90.00
_cell.angle_beta   90.00
_cell.angle_gamma   90.00
#
_symmetry.space_group_name_H-M   'P 1'
#
loop_
_entity.id
_entity.type
_entity.pdbx_description
1 polymer ?
#
loop_
_entity_poly.entity_id
_entity_poly.type
_entity_poly.pdbx_seq_one_letter_code
_entity_poly.pdbx_strand_id
1 'polypeptide(L)'
;RTALDRARDNQGDSGTAAILEAAVGKLWERIKNEPEYVLNREEFALFNYFIYRYGKQPEGRRAVEQFWNHYRPNHSASNGSKT
;
A
#
# COMPACT_ATOMS: atom_id res chain seq x y z
N ARG A 1 -18.07 -13.78 -14.79
CA ARG A 1 -18.91 -14.09 -13.61
C ARG A 1 -17.98 -14.67 -12.53
N THR A 2 -16.92 -13.95 -12.14
CA THR A 2 -16.82 -12.92 -11.07
C THR A 2 -16.49 -13.57 -9.71
N ALA A 3 -15.20 -13.85 -9.50
CA ALA A 3 -14.64 -14.18 -8.18
C ALA A 3 -14.67 -12.98 -7.21
N LEU A 4 -14.90 -11.77 -7.74
CA LEU A 4 -14.86 -10.51 -7.01
C LEU A 4 -16.12 -10.26 -6.15
N ASP A 5 -17.23 -10.95 -6.41
CA ASP A 5 -18.51 -10.72 -5.71
C ASP A 5 -18.58 -11.41 -4.34
N ARG A 6 -17.80 -12.49 -4.14
CA ARG A 6 -17.75 -13.23 -2.86
C ARG A 6 -16.91 -12.55 -1.77
N ALA A 7 -16.09 -11.56 -2.13
CA ALA A 7 -15.24 -10.85 -1.17
C ALA A 7 -16.02 -9.80 -0.35
N ARG A 8 -17.28 -9.50 -0.71
CA ARG A 8 -18.07 -8.45 -0.05
C ARG A 8 -18.91 -8.91 1.14
N ASP A 9 -19.01 -10.22 1.39
CA ASP A 9 -19.97 -10.78 2.37
C ASP A 9 -19.38 -11.01 3.77
N ASN A 10 -18.06 -11.12 3.92
CA ASN A 10 -17.47 -11.56 5.18
C ASN A 10 -17.02 -10.35 6.04
N GLN A 11 -18.03 -9.65 6.55
CA GLN A 11 -17.89 -8.70 7.66
C GLN A 11 -17.34 -9.44 8.89
N GLY A 12 -16.11 -9.15 9.30
CA GLY A 12 -15.66 -9.39 10.68
C GLY A 12 -15.12 -10.78 11.02
N ASP A 13 -14.44 -11.44 10.09
CA ASP A 13 -13.93 -12.79 10.30
C ASP A 13 -12.42 -12.75 10.62
N SER A 14 -12.01 -13.42 11.68
CA SER A 14 -10.60 -13.56 12.07
C SER A 14 -9.70 -14.06 10.93
N GLY A 15 -10.29 -14.71 9.92
CA GLY A 15 -9.63 -15.07 8.66
C GLY A 15 -9.16 -13.88 7.83
N THR A 16 -9.91 -12.77 7.79
CA THR A 16 -9.51 -11.56 7.05
C THR A 16 -8.24 -10.95 7.63
N ALA A 17 -8.12 -10.89 8.96
CA ALA A 17 -6.90 -10.42 9.61
C ALA A 17 -5.68 -11.28 9.27
N ALA A 18 -5.82 -12.62 9.31
CA ALA A 18 -4.75 -13.55 8.95
C ALA A 18 -4.32 -13.41 7.47
N ILE A 19 -5.28 -13.20 6.56
CA ILE A 19 -5.00 -12.96 5.14
C ILE A 19 -4.25 -11.65 4.94
N LEU A 20 -4.67 -10.58 5.61
CA LEU A 20 -4.01 -9.26 5.56
C LEU A 20 -2.58 -9.34 6.13
N GLU A 21 -2.38 -10.08 7.23
CA GLU A 21 -1.05 -10.32 7.80
C GLU A 21 -0.15 -11.13 6.85
N ALA A 22 -0.67 -12.18 6.21
CA ALA A 22 0.09 -12.93 5.22
C ALA A 22 0.42 -12.09 3.98
N ALA A 23 -0.51 -11.24 3.55
CA ALA A 23 -0.32 -10.35 2.41
C ALA A 23 0.74 -9.25 2.71
N VAL A 24 0.67 -8.61 3.87
CA VAL A 24 1.67 -7.59 4.25
C VAL A 24 3.05 -8.22 4.49
N GLY A 25 3.11 -9.45 5.01
CA GLY A 25 4.36 -10.19 5.14
C GLY A 25 5.04 -10.42 3.79
N LYS A 26 4.30 -10.90 2.80
CA LYS A 26 4.80 -11.08 1.42
C LYS A 26 5.20 -9.76 0.78
N LEU A 27 4.40 -8.71 0.97
CA LEU A 27 4.70 -7.36 0.48
C LEU A 27 6.01 -6.84 1.09
N TRP A 28 6.22 -7.08 2.37
CA TRP A 28 7.43 -6.69 3.07
C TRP A 28 8.68 -7.44 2.58
N GLU A 29 8.58 -8.74 2.37
CA GLU A 29 9.66 -9.53 1.75
C GLU A 29 10.00 -9.00 0.35
N ARG A 30 8.98 -8.56 -0.40
CA ARG A 30 9.18 -7.97 -1.73
C ARG A 30 9.88 -6.63 -1.67
N ILE A 31 9.47 -5.71 -0.79
CA ILE A 31 10.15 -4.42 -0.56
C ILE A 31 11.63 -4.63 -0.19
N LYS A 32 11.94 -5.68 0.58
CA LYS A 32 13.32 -6.00 0.98
C LYS A 32 14.15 -6.56 -0.18
N ASN A 33 13.58 -7.45 -0.99
CA ASN A 33 14.27 -8.05 -2.13
C ASN A 33 14.37 -7.09 -3.32
N GLU A 34 13.39 -6.22 -3.49
CA GLU A 34 13.27 -5.27 -4.60
C GLU A 34 13.28 -3.83 -4.06
N PRO A 35 14.46 -3.22 -3.83
CA PRO A 35 14.55 -1.86 -3.28
C PRO A 35 14.03 -0.78 -4.24
N GLU A 36 13.84 -1.10 -5.52
CA GLU A 36 13.26 -0.21 -6.54
C GLU A 36 11.72 -0.32 -6.62
N TYR A 37 11.12 -1.21 -5.83
CA TYR A 37 9.68 -1.44 -5.85
C TYR A 37 8.92 -0.25 -5.22
N VAL A 38 7.94 0.26 -5.96
CA VAL A 38 7.08 1.36 -5.55
C VAL A 38 5.69 0.82 -5.21
N LEU A 39 5.23 1.11 -4.00
CA LEU A 39 3.91 0.71 -3.53
C LEU A 39 2.81 1.43 -4.33
N ASN A 40 1.73 0.72 -4.66
CA ASN A 40 0.51 1.38 -5.14
C ASN A 40 -0.35 1.88 -3.97
N ARG A 41 -1.41 2.64 -4.26
CA ARG A 41 -2.25 3.27 -3.23
C ARG A 41 -2.89 2.25 -2.27
N GLU A 42 -3.33 1.11 -2.79
CA GLU A 42 -3.93 0.03 -2.01
C GLU A 42 -2.89 -0.72 -1.16
N GLU A 43 -1.72 -1.00 -1.74
CA GLU A 43 -0.60 -1.65 -1.06
C GLU A 43 -0.01 -0.76 0.03
N PHE A 44 0.04 0.55 -0.23
CA PHE A 44 0.43 1.55 0.74
C PHE A 44 -0.58 1.65 1.88
N ALA A 45 -1.89 1.58 1.61
CA ALA A 45 -2.90 1.56 2.67
C ALA A 45 -2.74 0.33 3.58
N LEU A 46 -2.48 -0.85 3.00
CA LEU A 46 -2.18 -2.06 3.75
C LEU A 46 -0.89 -1.91 4.57
N PHE A 47 0.18 -1.44 3.95
CA PHE A 47 1.46 -1.20 4.62
C PHE A 47 1.32 -0.18 5.76
N ASN A 48 0.56 0.91 5.53
CA ASN A 48 0.32 1.96 6.50
C ASN A 48 -0.47 1.45 7.71
N TYR A 49 -1.42 0.52 7.51
CA TYR A 49 -2.12 -0.13 8.60
C TYR A 49 -1.16 -0.91 9.52
N PHE A 50 -0.10 -1.52 8.97
CA PHE A 50 0.93 -2.25 9.72
C PHE A 50 2.21 -1.44 9.97
N ILE A 51 2.18 -0.13 9.80
CA ILE A 51 3.39 0.72 9.87
C ILE A 51 4.01 0.73 11.27
N TYR A 52 3.23 0.47 12.32
CA TYR A 52 3.75 0.39 13.69
C TYR A 52 4.80 -0.73 13.85
N ARG A 53 4.67 -1.82 13.08
CA ARG A 53 5.57 -2.99 13.12
C ARG A 53 6.79 -2.82 12.23
N TYR A 54 6.61 -2.24 11.03
CA TYR A 54 7.64 -2.19 9.98
C TYR A 54 8.28 -0.81 9.80
N GLY A 55 7.61 0.27 10.22
CA GLY A 55 8.07 1.66 10.03
C GLY A 55 9.31 2.04 10.84
N LYS A 56 9.68 1.23 11.85
CA LYS A 56 10.94 1.41 12.59
C LYS A 56 12.16 0.88 11.83
N GLN A 57 11.94 0.09 10.78
CA GLN A 57 13.01 -0.48 9.97
C GLN A 57 13.39 0.48 8.83
N PRO A 58 14.68 0.57 8.46
CA PRO A 58 15.14 1.49 7.41
C PRO A 58 14.48 1.22 6.05
N GLU A 59 14.16 -0.03 5.75
CA GLU A 59 13.48 -0.45 4.52
C GLU A 59 12.05 0.11 4.46
N GLY A 60 11.38 0.17 5.62
CA GLY A 60 10.00 0.67 5.71
C GLY A 60 9.94 2.16 5.52
N ARG A 61 10.92 2.88 6.07
CA ARG A 61 11.08 4.32 5.83
C ARG A 61 11.35 4.60 4.35
N ARG A 62 12.28 3.87 3.73
CA ARG A 62 12.59 3.99 2.30
C ARG A 62 11.38 3.70 1.42
N ALA A 63 10.61 2.66 1.71
CA ALA A 63 9.40 2.32 0.94
C ALA A 63 8.35 3.45 1.00
N VAL A 64 8.17 4.08 2.16
CA VAL A 64 7.28 5.24 2.32
C VAL A 64 7.81 6.44 1.55
N GLU A 65 9.11 6.72 1.64
CA GLU A 65 9.75 7.81 0.88
C GLU A 65 9.61 7.60 -0.63
N GLN A 66 9.82 6.38 -1.13
CA GLN A 66 9.63 6.07 -2.56
C GLN A 66 8.17 6.20 -2.98
N PHE A 67 7.23 5.74 -2.15
CA PHE A 67 5.81 5.94 -2.40
C PHE A 67 5.52 7.43 -2.58
N TRP A 68 5.90 8.30 -1.64
CA TRP A 68 5.66 9.74 -1.75
C TRP A 68 6.41 10.40 -2.90
N ASN A 69 7.62 9.96 -3.22
CA ASN A 69 8.40 10.46 -4.34
C ASN A 69 7.76 10.15 -5.70
N HIS A 70 7.14 8.97 -5.84
CA HIS A 70 6.41 8.55 -7.04
C HIS A 70 4.94 8.97 -7.03
N TYR A 71 4.37 9.23 -5.85
CA TYR A 71 3.01 9.72 -5.66
C TYR A 71 2.96 11.19 -6.07
N ARG A 72 2.89 11.40 -7.38
CA ARG A 72 2.44 12.68 -7.93
C ARG A 72 0.93 12.69 -7.79
N PRO A 73 0.32 13.46 -6.87
CA PRO A 73 -1.09 13.77 -7.01
C PRO A 73 -1.22 14.34 -8.41
N ASN A 74 -2.03 13.69 -9.25
CA ASN A 74 -2.23 14.09 -10.64
C ASN A 74 -2.43 15.61 -10.67
N HIS A 75 -1.38 16.36 -11.02
CA HIS A 75 -1.39 17.82 -11.06
C HIS A 75 -2.11 18.30 -12.31
N SER A 76 -3.04 17.49 -12.82
CA SER A 76 -4.05 17.84 -13.79
C SER A 76 -5.27 18.43 -13.08
N ALA A 77 -5.02 19.37 -12.16
CA ALA A 77 -5.95 20.45 -11.90
C ALA A 77 -5.38 21.66 -12.63
N SER A 78 -5.57 21.62 -13.95
CA SER A 78 -5.84 22.75 -14.83
C SER A 78 -5.38 24.12 -14.32
N ASN A 79 -4.21 24.54 -14.80
CA ASN A 79 -4.03 25.82 -15.47
C ASN A 79 -4.93 26.97 -14.94
N GLY A 80 -4.64 27.45 -13.73
CA GLY A 80 -5.09 28.78 -13.29
C GLY A 80 -4.28 29.82 -14.03
N SER A 81 -4.61 30.05 -15.30
CA SER A 81 -4.07 31.14 -16.10
C SER A 81 -4.30 32.45 -15.34
N LYS A 82 -3.18 33.07 -15.01
CA LYS A 82 -3.04 34.49 -14.71
C LYS A 82 -3.70 35.30 -15.82
N THR A 83 -4.78 36.03 -15.50
CA THR A 83 -5.23 37.24 -16.20
C THR A 83 -5.84 38.18 -15.20
#